data_AF-A0A417XSQ0-F1
#
_entry.id   AF-A0A417XSQ0-F1
#
_cell.length_a   1.000
_cell.length_b   1.000
_cell.length_c   1.000
_cell.angle_alpha   90.00
_cell.angle_beta   90.00
_cell.angle_gamma   90.00
#
_symmetry.space_group_name_H-M   'P 1'
#
loop_
_entity.id
_entity.type
_entity.pdbx_description
1 polymer ?
#
loop_
_entity_poly.entity_id
_entity_poly.type
_entity_poly.pdbx_seq_one_letter_code
_entity_poly.pdbx_strand_id
1 'polypeptide(L)'
;MRAPDFSDQELVAGLAAAAAELGEPLTVGAYDAWQRARDAASPALVIRRFGSWTQACSRADVATNTTRSTSRRWSDDEVVAIVATYLGSPGSTGTFADYSAWAKAQEDAPSGATLRQRFPWAEVKDRAERMRGA
;
A
#
# COMPACT_ATOMS: atom_id res chain seq x y z
N MET A 1 26.35 7.50 18.99
CA MET A 1 26.38 8.65 18.05
C MET A 1 24.97 9.22 18.00
N ARG A 2 24.78 10.50 18.36
CA ARG A 2 23.48 11.18 18.24
C ARG A 2 23.24 11.39 16.75
N ALA A 3 22.06 11.02 16.24
CA ALA A 3 21.70 11.35 14.86
C ALA A 3 21.75 12.88 14.68
N PRO A 4 22.15 13.39 13.51
CA PRO A 4 22.05 14.83 13.24
C PRO A 4 20.61 15.30 13.47
N ASP A 5 20.44 16.46 14.10
CA ASP A 5 19.12 17.07 14.25
C ASP A 5 18.75 17.72 12.92
N PHE A 6 18.08 16.97 12.04
CA PHE A 6 17.55 17.50 10.77
C PHE A 6 16.24 18.26 11.01
N SER A 7 16.16 19.47 10.46
CA SER A 7 14.92 20.24 10.34
C SER A 7 14.02 19.71 9.23
N ASP A 8 12.72 20.03 9.29
CA ASP A 8 11.75 19.62 8.26
C ASP A 8 12.17 20.10 6.86
N GLN A 9 12.76 21.30 6.77
CA GLN A 9 13.26 21.84 5.51
C GLN A 9 14.44 21.05 4.96
N GLU A 10 15.38 20.63 5.80
CA GLU A 10 16.51 19.79 5.36
C GLU A 10 16.05 18.40 4.92
N LEU A 11 15.07 17.82 5.59
CA LEU A 11 14.47 16.55 5.18
C LEU A 11 13.79 16.66 3.81
N VAL A 12 13.02 17.73 3.60
CA VAL A 12 12.36 18.02 2.32
C VAL A 12 13.39 18.26 1.21
N ALA A 13 14.42 19.07 1.48
CA ALA A 13 15.49 19.34 0.53
C ALA A 13 16.25 18.07 0.13
N GLY A 14 16.53 17.18 1.09
CA GLY A 14 17.17 15.90 0.83
C GLY A 14 16.34 14.99 -0.08
N LEU A 15 15.01 14.96 0.09
CA LEU A 15 14.11 14.20 -0.79
C LEU A 15 14.09 14.77 -2.21
N ALA A 16 14.00 16.09 -2.35
CA ALA A 16 14.02 16.76 -3.65
C ALA A 16 15.36 16.56 -4.38
N ALA A 17 16.49 16.65 -3.68
CA ALA A 17 17.82 16.40 -4.24
C ALA A 17 17.96 14.95 -4.73
N ALA A 18 17.51 13.98 -3.93
CA ALA A 18 17.53 12.59 -4.32
C ALA A 18 16.65 12.32 -5.56
N ALA A 19 15.47 12.93 -5.64
CA ALA A 19 14.59 12.80 -6.80
C ALA A 19 15.19 13.43 -8.06
N ALA A 20 15.87 14.58 -7.94
CA ALA A 20 16.55 15.22 -9.05
C ALA A 20 17.71 14.35 -9.60
N GLU A 21 18.41 13.61 -8.74
CA GLU A 21 19.52 12.75 -9.15
C GLU A 21 19.09 11.36 -9.63
N LEU A 22 18.14 10.72 -8.94
CA LEU A 22 17.72 9.33 -9.20
C LEU A 22 16.51 9.25 -10.15
N GLY A 23 15.81 10.36 -10.34
CA GLY A 23 14.53 10.41 -11.02
C GLY A 23 13.35 10.02 -10.13
N GLU A 24 12.16 10.23 -10.69
CA GLU A 24 10.88 9.91 -10.08
C GLU A 24 10.23 8.70 -10.78
N PRO A 25 9.51 7.83 -10.06
CA PRO A 25 9.14 7.97 -8.65
C PRO A 25 10.23 7.55 -7.65
N LEU A 26 10.48 8.39 -6.64
CA LEU A 26 11.46 8.14 -5.59
C LEU A 26 10.98 7.05 -4.63
N THR A 27 11.67 5.91 -4.62
CA THR A 27 11.40 4.79 -3.71
C THR A 27 12.20 4.92 -2.43
N VAL A 28 11.68 4.35 -1.32
CA VAL A 28 12.39 4.28 -0.04
C VAL A 28 13.77 3.63 -0.21
N GLY A 29 13.86 2.53 -0.96
CA GLY A 29 15.10 1.79 -1.16
C GLY A 29 16.13 2.56 -1.99
N ALA A 30 15.70 3.25 -3.06
CA ALA A 30 16.60 4.08 -3.86
C ALA A 30 17.15 5.26 -3.04
N TYR A 31 16.29 5.93 -2.27
CA TYR A 31 16.73 6.98 -1.36
C TYR A 31 17.67 6.46 -0.27
N ASP A 32 17.36 5.30 0.33
CA ASP A 32 18.20 4.69 1.36
C ASP A 32 19.61 4.33 0.83
N ALA A 33 19.72 3.90 -0.42
CA ALA A 33 21.01 3.71 -1.07
C ALA A 33 21.74 5.05 -1.32
N TRP A 34 21.01 6.05 -1.80
CA TRP A 34 21.55 7.38 -2.14
C TRP A 34 22.05 8.16 -0.92
N GLN A 35 21.31 8.13 0.19
CA GLN A 35 21.64 8.86 1.42
C GLN A 35 22.90 8.31 2.10
N ARG A 36 23.19 7.01 2.00
CA ARG A 36 24.34 6.38 2.70
C ARG A 36 25.69 7.00 2.35
N ALA A 37 25.80 7.61 1.18
CA ALA A 37 27.02 8.27 0.71
C ALA A 37 26.97 9.80 0.84
N ARG A 38 25.95 10.36 1.52
CA ARG A 38 25.67 11.79 1.60
C ARG A 38 25.30 12.18 3.03
N ASP A 39 25.37 13.48 3.33
CA ASP A 39 24.88 14.01 4.62
C ASP A 39 23.36 14.24 4.54
N ALA A 40 22.62 13.14 4.43
CA ALA A 40 21.17 13.14 4.30
C ALA A 40 20.54 12.23 5.36
N ALA A 41 19.31 12.55 5.74
CA ALA A 41 18.61 11.79 6.76
C ALA A 41 18.29 10.36 6.32
N SER A 42 18.27 9.44 7.28
CA SER A 42 17.77 8.09 7.02
C SER A 42 16.27 8.09 6.67
N PRO A 43 15.78 7.16 5.84
CA PRO A 43 14.35 7.05 5.55
C PRO A 43 13.49 6.84 6.80
N ALA A 44 14.03 6.15 7.82
CA ALA A 44 13.34 5.94 9.09
C ALA A 44 13.10 7.25 9.85
N LEU A 45 14.07 8.18 9.83
CA LEU A 45 13.90 9.51 10.43
C LEU A 45 12.86 10.32 9.66
N VAL A 46 12.93 10.31 8.33
CA VAL A 46 11.96 10.97 7.44
C VAL A 46 10.54 10.47 7.72
N ILE A 47 10.32 9.15 7.77
CA ILE A 47 9.03 8.53 8.06
C ILE A 47 8.56 8.90 9.48
N ARG A 48 9.43 8.83 10.49
CA ARG A 48 9.08 9.20 11.87
C ARG A 48 8.64 10.66 11.96
N ARG A 49 9.31 11.56 11.22
CA ARG A 49 9.02 13.01 11.26
C ARG A 49 7.73 13.36 10.53
N PHE A 50 7.49 12.74 9.37
CA PHE A 50 6.38 13.11 8.49
C PHE A 50 5.22 12.11 8.46
N GLY A 51 5.27 11.03 9.24
CA GLY A 51 4.24 10.01 9.38
C GLY A 51 4.31 8.88 8.35
N SER A 52 4.68 9.18 7.10
CA SER A 52 4.91 8.15 6.07
C SER A 52 5.83 8.66 4.97
N TRP A 53 6.40 7.73 4.20
CA TRP A 53 7.22 8.07 3.03
C TRP A 53 6.44 8.86 1.99
N THR A 54 5.18 8.47 1.73
CA THR A 54 4.30 9.19 0.81
C THR A 54 4.05 10.62 1.25
N GLN A 55 3.77 10.85 2.54
CA GLN A 55 3.58 12.21 3.07
C GLN A 55 4.88 13.03 3.01
N ALA A 56 6.03 12.41 3.22
CA ALA A 56 7.32 13.07 3.10
C ALA A 56 7.62 13.51 1.66
N CYS A 57 7.49 12.62 0.68
CA CYS A 57 7.66 12.94 -0.73
C CYS A 57 6.64 13.99 -1.21
N SER A 58 5.39 13.93 -0.74
CA SER A 58 4.38 14.96 -1.03
C SER A 58 4.76 16.34 -0.49
N ARG A 59 5.40 16.43 0.69
CA ARG A 59 5.91 17.71 1.21
C ARG A 59 7.10 18.24 0.41
N ALA A 60 7.83 17.36 -0.27
CA ALA A 60 8.95 17.70 -1.13
C ALA A 60 8.57 17.92 -2.60
N ASP A 61 7.28 17.83 -2.94
CA ASP A 61 6.77 17.88 -4.31
C ASP A 61 7.43 16.83 -5.24
N VAL A 62 7.75 15.67 -4.67
CA VAL A 62 8.39 14.54 -5.36
C VAL A 62 7.37 13.42 -5.53
N ALA A 63 7.23 12.88 -6.75
CA ALA A 63 6.46 11.66 -6.92
C ALA A 63 7.17 10.49 -6.24
N THR A 64 6.42 9.72 -5.46
CA THR A 64 6.90 8.48 -4.85
C THR A 64 6.15 7.29 -5.39
N ASN A 65 6.80 6.14 -5.38
CA ASN A 65 6.13 4.89 -5.71
C ASN A 65 5.32 4.52 -4.48
N THR A 66 4.13 5.10 -4.41
CA THR A 66 3.13 4.62 -3.48
C THR A 66 2.87 3.18 -3.92
N THR A 67 3.25 2.21 -3.09
CA THR A 67 2.77 0.83 -3.24
C THR A 67 1.28 1.00 -3.45
N ARG A 68 0.79 0.77 -4.68
CA ARG A 68 -0.55 1.16 -5.09
C ARG A 68 -1.44 0.58 -4.01
N SER A 69 -2.00 1.45 -3.15
CA SER A 69 -2.72 0.94 -1.99
C SER A 69 -3.73 -0.01 -2.59
N THR A 70 -3.76 -1.24 -2.14
CA THR A 70 -4.70 -2.21 -2.69
C THR A 70 -6.14 -1.69 -2.56
N SER A 71 -6.38 -0.77 -1.62
CA SER A 71 -7.60 0.03 -1.47
C SER A 71 -7.89 1.06 -2.59
N ARG A 72 -6.94 1.41 -3.45
CA ARG A 72 -7.16 2.25 -4.64
C ARG A 72 -7.55 1.44 -5.87
N ARG A 73 -7.23 0.14 -5.91
CA ARG A 73 -7.58 -0.73 -7.04
C ARG A 73 -9.01 -1.24 -6.96
N TRP A 74 -9.53 -1.39 -5.74
CA TRP A 74 -10.91 -1.77 -5.47
C TRP A 74 -11.46 -0.85 -4.37
N SER A 75 -12.67 -0.37 -4.49
CA SER A 75 -13.48 0.17 -3.41
C SER A 75 -13.95 -0.94 -2.46
N ASP A 76 -14.53 -0.57 -1.32
CA ASP A 76 -15.06 -1.56 -0.37
C ASP A 76 -16.21 -2.36 -1.01
N ASP A 77 -17.08 -1.70 -1.78
CA ASP A 77 -18.19 -2.33 -2.49
C ASP A 77 -17.69 -3.27 -3.60
N GLU A 78 -16.64 -2.91 -4.33
CA GLU A 78 -16.02 -3.81 -5.32
C GLU A 78 -15.42 -5.04 -4.66
N VAL A 79 -14.82 -4.93 -3.47
CA VAL A 79 -14.33 -6.10 -2.72
C VAL A 79 -15.49 -7.02 -2.33
N VAL A 80 -16.60 -6.46 -1.84
CA VAL A 80 -17.81 -7.23 -1.50
C VAL A 80 -18.37 -7.92 -2.74
N ALA A 81 -18.46 -7.22 -3.87
CA ALA A 81 -18.95 -7.76 -5.14
C ALA A 81 -18.06 -8.92 -5.65
N ILE A 82 -16.74 -8.79 -5.57
CA ILE A 82 -15.81 -9.86 -5.96
C ILE A 82 -15.98 -11.09 -5.08
N VAL A 83 -16.17 -10.92 -3.76
CA VAL A 83 -16.45 -12.04 -2.86
C VAL A 83 -17.81 -12.67 -3.19
N ALA A 84 -18.82 -11.88 -3.56
CA ALA A 84 -20.11 -12.41 -4.02
C ALA A 84 -19.95 -13.25 -5.29
N THR A 85 -19.15 -12.80 -6.27
CA THR A 85 -18.81 -13.59 -7.47
C THR A 85 -18.14 -14.92 -7.10
N TYR A 86 -17.19 -14.91 -6.17
CA TYR A 86 -16.57 -16.13 -5.67
C TYR A 86 -17.58 -17.07 -4.99
N LEU A 87 -18.46 -16.56 -4.13
CA LEU A 87 -19.48 -17.38 -3.44
C LEU A 87 -20.51 -17.98 -4.41
N GLY A 88 -20.70 -17.35 -5.57
CA GLY A 88 -21.55 -17.87 -6.64
C GLY A 88 -20.84 -18.81 -7.62
N SER A 89 -19.52 -18.94 -7.53
CA SER A 89 -18.74 -19.77 -8.44
C SER A 89 -18.95 -21.27 -8.12
N PRO A 90 -19.08 -22.14 -9.14
CA PRO A 90 -19.21 -23.58 -8.93
C PRO A 90 -18.05 -24.14 -8.10
N GLY A 91 -18.36 -24.96 -7.09
CA GLY A 91 -17.36 -25.57 -6.22
C GLY A 91 -16.82 -24.66 -5.11
N SER A 92 -17.32 -23.43 -4.99
CA SER A 92 -17.00 -22.55 -3.87
C SER A 92 -17.43 -23.17 -2.54
N THR A 93 -16.49 -23.32 -1.62
CA THR A 93 -16.74 -23.78 -0.24
C THR A 93 -17.15 -22.63 0.69
N GLY A 94 -17.04 -21.38 0.23
CA GLY A 94 -17.31 -20.20 1.03
C GLY A 94 -16.36 -20.01 2.22
N THR A 95 -15.15 -20.58 2.14
CA THR A 95 -14.10 -20.44 3.16
C THR A 95 -13.02 -19.45 2.70
N PHE A 96 -12.35 -18.80 3.65
CA PHE A 96 -11.26 -17.87 3.31
C PHE A 96 -10.11 -18.54 2.56
N ALA A 97 -9.78 -19.80 2.92
CA ALA A 97 -8.70 -20.54 2.28
C ALA A 97 -9.02 -20.82 0.81
N ASP A 98 -10.26 -21.20 0.53
CA ASP A 98 -10.73 -21.46 -0.82
C ASP A 98 -10.87 -20.16 -1.64
N TYR A 99 -11.39 -19.07 -1.06
CA TYR A 99 -11.31 -17.75 -1.69
C TYR A 99 -9.88 -17.37 -2.07
N SER A 100 -8.93 -17.59 -1.15
CA SER A 100 -7.53 -17.27 -1.38
C SER A 100 -6.90 -18.12 -2.48
N ALA A 101 -7.39 -19.35 -2.70
CA ALA A 101 -6.99 -20.19 -3.82
C ALA A 101 -7.61 -19.71 -5.13
N TRP A 102 -8.93 -19.44 -5.12
CA TRP A 102 -9.66 -18.90 -6.27
C TRP A 102 -9.07 -17.57 -6.75
N ALA A 103 -8.78 -16.64 -5.84
CA ALA A 103 -8.25 -15.31 -6.16
C ALA A 103 -6.88 -15.36 -6.85
N LYS A 104 -6.08 -16.40 -6.63
CA LYS A 104 -4.78 -16.57 -7.33
C LYS A 104 -4.94 -16.88 -8.81
N ALA A 105 -6.08 -17.46 -9.20
CA ALA A 105 -6.39 -17.76 -10.59
C ALA A 105 -7.08 -16.57 -11.29
N GLN A 106 -7.41 -15.50 -10.57
CA GLN A 106 -8.09 -14.33 -11.12
C GLN A 106 -7.11 -13.18 -11.37
N GLU A 107 -7.23 -12.56 -12.54
CA GLU A 107 -6.44 -11.37 -12.88
C GLU A 107 -6.95 -10.11 -12.15
N ASP A 108 -8.26 -10.04 -11.85
CA ASP A 108 -8.90 -8.90 -11.20
C ASP A 108 -9.63 -9.28 -9.90
N ALA A 109 -8.87 -9.85 -8.96
CA ALA A 109 -9.34 -10.07 -7.59
C ALA A 109 -8.26 -9.73 -6.56
N PRO A 110 -8.62 -9.14 -5.40
CA PRO A 110 -7.65 -8.92 -4.33
C PRO A 110 -7.21 -10.27 -3.76
N SER A 111 -5.91 -10.38 -3.46
CA SER A 111 -5.41 -11.55 -2.73
C SER A 111 -6.06 -11.68 -1.34
N GLY A 112 -6.04 -12.88 -0.75
CA GLY A 112 -6.53 -13.07 0.62
C GLY A 112 -5.83 -12.17 1.66
N ALA A 113 -4.55 -11.87 1.47
CA ALA A 113 -3.81 -10.93 2.33
C ALA A 113 -4.32 -9.49 2.17
N THR A 114 -4.57 -9.06 0.94
CA THR A 114 -5.18 -7.77 0.61
C THR A 114 -6.57 -7.64 1.23
N LEU A 115 -7.40 -8.67 1.10
CA LEU A 115 -8.75 -8.66 1.63
C LEU A 115 -8.77 -8.54 3.16
N ARG A 116 -7.88 -9.25 3.86
CA ARG A 116 -7.73 -9.18 5.33
C ARG A 116 -7.30 -7.82 5.86
N GLN A 117 -6.60 -7.01 5.05
CA GLN A 117 -6.24 -5.64 5.45
C GLN A 117 -7.45 -4.70 5.49
N ARG A 118 -8.58 -5.08 4.86
CA ARG A 118 -9.79 -4.26 4.76
C ARG A 118 -10.92 -4.77 5.63
N PHE A 119 -11.19 -6.06 5.56
CA PHE A 119 -12.33 -6.68 6.25
C PHE A 119 -11.93 -7.97 6.97
N PRO A 120 -12.49 -8.21 8.17
CA PRO A 120 -12.62 -9.56 8.68
C PRO A 120 -13.40 -10.43 7.68
N TRP A 121 -12.97 -11.68 7.48
CA TRP A 121 -13.61 -12.59 6.52
C TRP A 121 -15.12 -12.76 6.76
N ALA A 122 -15.53 -12.90 8.03
CA ALA A 122 -16.93 -13.06 8.38
C ALA A 122 -17.80 -11.87 7.94
N GLU A 123 -17.27 -10.64 8.05
CA GLU A 123 -17.98 -9.42 7.69
C GLU A 123 -18.18 -9.32 6.17
N VAL A 124 -17.11 -9.49 5.39
CA VAL A 124 -17.23 -9.40 3.92
C VAL A 124 -18.08 -10.53 3.35
N LYS A 125 -18.04 -11.73 3.95
CA LYS A 125 -18.88 -12.86 3.55
C LYS A 125 -20.35 -12.57 3.81
N ASP A 126 -20.72 -12.10 5.00
CA ASP A 126 -22.10 -11.73 5.33
C ASP A 126 -22.62 -10.63 4.41
N ARG A 127 -21.82 -9.59 4.14
CA ARG A 127 -22.18 -8.54 3.17
C ARG A 127 -22.38 -9.10 1.75
N ALA A 128 -21.50 -10.00 1.30
CA ALA A 128 -21.58 -10.62 -0.02
C ALA A 128 -22.80 -11.55 -0.15
N GLU A 129 -23.14 -12.31 0.89
CA GLU A 129 -24.34 -13.16 0.93
C GLU A 129 -25.62 -12.33 0.87
N ARG A 130 -25.68 -11.22 1.61
CA ARG A 130 -26.80 -10.26 1.54
C ARG A 130 -26.95 -9.64 0.15
N MET A 131 -25.85 -9.25 -0.48
CA MET A 131 -25.85 -8.71 -1.85
C MET A 131 -26.41 -9.70 -2.88
N ARG A 132 -26.17 -11.00 -2.69
CA ARG A 132 -26.68 -12.05 -3.59
C ARG A 132 -28.13 -12.46 -3.34
N GLY A 133 -28.62 -12.23 -2.12
CA GLY A 133 -29.98 -12.55 -1.70
C GLY A 133 -30.99 -11.42 -1.90
N ALA A 134 -30.54 -10.24 -2.31
CA ALA A 134 -31.36 -9.08 -2.68
C ALA A 134 -31.71 -9.12 -4.17
#